data_AF-A0A961FLQ0-F1
#
_entry.id   AF-A0A961FLQ0-F1
#
_cell.length_a   1.000
_cell.length_b   1.000
_cell.length_c   1.000
_cell.angle_alpha   90.00
_cell.angle_beta   90.00
_cell.angle_gamma   90.00
#
_symmetry.space_group_name_H-M   'P 1'
#
loop_
_entity.id
_entity.type
_entity.pdbx_description
1 polymer ?
#
loop_
_entity_poly.entity_id
_entity_poly.type
_entity_poly.pdbx_seq_one_letter_code
_entity_poly.pdbx_strand_id
1 'polypeptide(L)'
;MGCPSWMLFNLAVATSATAAGIVDLPPATRDYLERHCIDCHDAEVSKGDFRIDTLSSRVGFEDNAAWLELMTRINSGEMPPEKVKHRPKAEESAQFVEWIAARLQEGEAARLASRDRVTYNRLTRDEYVNTLYDLLGVRYDAADPGAFLEDPEWKGFDRLGSVLTLSPSNIDKYLAAAETILDEAFPSKPVAFVSRAKRAVEEKDLSEPHRERLRTLGLLDQVRYDMWPGDIYRGSVNDALPAAGMYEFEFTLSGLKPAQGIAPRLKVYETRLDRVLHAQDVVAAEDHPITVTFQAHLPAGRPSISVYNDVPGPSNLPRSGRHGTAPFLSLKDGRIPWQIKLTDEAGHARYPFLILDSIRWRGPLVTPAEAAARIASFPPADADLEAARETLMRFARRAFRRPVTAAEVEPFVQIITTEKAAGENPAAAYKTALAALLCSKSFLFLTEGDPQAQRHTLTDWELASRLSYMLWSTMPDEELFRLAAAGRLRDPAVRAQQAARLLRDSRADRFADSFSTQWLRLRKVGMFPPDQKIYPDYDAHLEASMIGETHAFFRRVLRENRSLAVFLD
;
A
#
# COMPACT_ATOMS: atom_id res chain seq x y z
N MET A 1 -55.00 -60.18 17.79
CA MET A 1 -55.50 -58.86 17.32
C MET A 1 -54.29 -57.94 17.37
N GLY A 2 -53.55 -57.68 16.30
CA GLY A 2 -53.95 -57.06 15.04
C GLY A 2 -53.08 -55.79 14.90
N CYS A 3 -52.06 -55.87 14.03
CA CYS A 3 -51.11 -54.82 13.57
C CYS A 3 -51.77 -53.47 13.16
N PRO A 4 -51.03 -52.40 12.78
CA PRO A 4 -49.57 -52.26 12.54
C PRO A 4 -48.92 -50.95 13.11
N SER A 5 -47.66 -50.93 13.57
CA SER A 5 -46.41 -50.68 12.82
C SER A 5 -46.46 -49.61 11.71
N TRP A 6 -45.96 -48.40 11.99
CA TRP A 6 -45.63 -47.39 10.99
C TRP A 6 -44.11 -47.14 11.03
N MET A 7 -43.40 -47.77 10.09
CA MET A 7 -42.03 -47.40 9.72
C MET A 7 -42.06 -46.11 8.91
N LEU A 8 -41.50 -45.03 9.44
CA LEU A 8 -41.21 -43.81 8.69
C LEU A 8 -39.96 -44.07 7.81
N PHE A 9 -40.21 -44.34 6.54
CA PHE A 9 -39.19 -44.27 5.48
C PHE A 9 -38.74 -42.80 5.34
N ASN A 10 -37.54 -42.48 5.81
CA ASN A 10 -36.83 -41.30 5.35
C ASN A 10 -36.37 -41.55 3.91
N LEU A 11 -37.21 -41.15 2.95
CA LEU A 11 -36.79 -41.01 1.56
C LEU A 11 -35.82 -39.82 1.50
N ALA A 12 -34.52 -40.11 1.61
CA ALA A 12 -33.51 -39.20 1.11
C ALA A 12 -33.71 -39.12 -0.41
N VAL A 13 -34.34 -38.05 -0.88
CA VAL A 13 -34.28 -37.68 -2.30
C VAL A 13 -32.84 -37.23 -2.54
N ALA A 14 -31.97 -38.20 -2.82
CA ALA A 14 -30.75 -37.92 -3.55
C ALA A 14 -31.20 -37.49 -4.95
N THR A 15 -31.32 -36.18 -5.19
CA THR A 15 -31.27 -35.65 -6.55
C THR A 15 -29.90 -36.02 -7.10
N SER A 16 -29.83 -37.14 -7.79
CA SER A 16 -28.77 -37.42 -8.74
C SER A 16 -28.80 -36.28 -9.75
N ALA A 17 -27.91 -35.30 -9.58
CA ALA A 17 -27.60 -34.35 -10.62
C ALA A 17 -27.03 -35.16 -11.79
N THR A 18 -27.87 -35.50 -12.75
CA THR A 18 -27.43 -35.97 -14.06
C THR A 18 -26.52 -34.89 -14.63
N ALA A 19 -25.29 -35.27 -15.00
CA ALA A 19 -24.36 -34.38 -15.68
C ALA A 19 -25.07 -33.79 -16.91
N ALA A 20 -25.36 -32.50 -16.85
CA ALA A 20 -26.01 -31.75 -17.90
C ALA A 20 -25.02 -31.55 -19.05
N GLY A 21 -25.05 -32.46 -20.05
CA GLY A 21 -24.22 -32.35 -21.25
C GLY A 21 -24.61 -31.16 -22.14
N ILE A 22 -24.00 -31.05 -23.34
CA ILE A 22 -24.25 -29.95 -24.31
C ILE A 22 -25.74 -29.67 -24.59
N VAL A 23 -26.61 -30.67 -24.38
CA VAL A 23 -28.07 -30.60 -24.55
C VAL A 23 -28.72 -29.50 -23.71
N ASP A 24 -28.09 -29.00 -22.65
CA ASP A 24 -28.63 -27.92 -21.81
C ASP A 24 -28.06 -26.52 -22.15
N LEU A 25 -27.25 -26.39 -23.23
CA LEU A 25 -26.76 -25.10 -23.71
C LEU A 25 -27.86 -24.28 -24.43
N PRO A 26 -27.73 -22.94 -24.50
CA PRO A 26 -28.62 -22.09 -25.28
C PRO A 26 -28.73 -22.57 -26.74
N PRO A 27 -29.89 -22.47 -27.40
CA PRO A 27 -30.11 -23.02 -28.74
C PRO A 27 -29.07 -22.57 -29.77
N ALA A 28 -28.73 -21.28 -29.81
CA ALA A 28 -27.73 -20.74 -30.75
C ALA A 28 -26.32 -21.33 -30.52
N THR A 29 -25.94 -21.54 -29.27
CA THR A 29 -24.65 -22.13 -28.88
C THR A 29 -24.59 -23.62 -29.24
N ARG A 30 -25.67 -24.34 -28.99
CA ARG A 30 -25.80 -25.76 -29.32
C ARG A 30 -25.76 -25.98 -30.84
N ASP A 31 -26.54 -25.21 -31.59
CA ASP A 31 -26.57 -25.24 -33.05
C ASP A 31 -25.18 -25.01 -33.65
N TYR A 32 -24.40 -24.09 -33.09
CA TYR A 32 -23.04 -23.82 -33.54
C TYR A 32 -22.12 -25.03 -33.35
N LEU A 33 -22.15 -25.65 -32.16
CA LEU A 33 -21.35 -26.84 -31.85
C LEU A 33 -21.76 -28.04 -32.73
N GLU A 34 -23.06 -28.27 -32.91
CA GLU A 34 -23.58 -29.34 -33.76
C GLU A 34 -23.16 -29.18 -35.22
N ARG A 35 -23.25 -27.97 -35.77
CA ARG A 35 -22.95 -27.72 -37.19
C ARG A 35 -21.46 -27.70 -37.52
N HIS A 36 -20.62 -27.23 -36.59
CA HIS A 36 -19.24 -26.88 -36.90
C HIS A 36 -18.19 -27.68 -36.13
N CYS A 37 -18.59 -28.43 -35.10
CA CYS A 37 -17.64 -29.06 -34.17
C CYS A 37 -17.87 -30.57 -33.99
N ILE A 38 -19.11 -31.01 -33.79
CA ILE A 38 -19.43 -32.38 -33.38
C ILE A 38 -19.00 -33.42 -34.43
N ASP A 39 -19.12 -33.13 -35.73
CA ASP A 39 -18.68 -34.03 -36.83
C ASP A 39 -17.23 -34.52 -36.72
N CYS A 40 -16.38 -33.85 -35.93
CA CYS A 40 -14.98 -34.19 -35.74
C CYS A 40 -14.56 -34.40 -34.28
N HIS A 41 -15.45 -34.16 -33.32
CA HIS A 41 -15.16 -34.09 -31.88
C HIS A 41 -16.28 -34.74 -31.03
N ASP A 42 -16.69 -35.95 -31.41
CA ASP A 42 -17.76 -36.73 -30.78
C ASP A 42 -17.32 -38.13 -30.31
N ALA A 43 -18.32 -38.92 -29.91
CA ALA A 43 -18.22 -40.34 -29.53
C ALA A 43 -17.36 -41.19 -30.46
N GLU A 44 -17.51 -41.01 -31.76
CA GLU A 44 -16.98 -41.89 -32.79
C GLU A 44 -15.67 -41.33 -33.39
N VAL A 45 -15.55 -40.00 -33.47
CA VAL A 45 -14.44 -39.27 -34.07
C VAL A 45 -13.95 -38.20 -33.10
N SER A 46 -12.75 -38.40 -32.54
CA SER A 46 -12.11 -37.50 -31.57
C SER A 46 -10.81 -36.91 -32.12
N LYS A 47 -10.89 -36.00 -33.08
CA LYS A 47 -9.67 -35.41 -33.67
C LYS A 47 -8.94 -34.57 -32.62
N GLY A 48 -7.62 -34.78 -32.52
CA GLY A 48 -6.78 -34.07 -31.54
C GLY A 48 -7.08 -34.43 -30.09
N ASP A 49 -7.64 -35.63 -29.84
CA ASP A 49 -7.99 -36.13 -28.50
C ASP A 49 -8.91 -35.19 -27.69
N PHE A 50 -9.74 -34.41 -28.40
CA PHE A 50 -10.65 -33.44 -27.81
C PHE A 50 -12.11 -33.83 -28.07
N ARG A 51 -12.88 -33.95 -26.99
CA ARG A 51 -14.26 -34.43 -26.98
C ARG A 51 -15.20 -33.32 -26.51
N ILE A 52 -16.02 -32.82 -27.42
CA ILE A 52 -16.95 -31.73 -27.12
C ILE A 52 -18.23 -32.28 -26.49
N ASP A 53 -18.68 -33.46 -26.93
CA ASP A 53 -19.89 -34.17 -26.45
C ASP A 53 -19.89 -34.45 -24.94
N THR A 54 -18.71 -34.53 -24.32
CA THR A 54 -18.56 -34.78 -22.89
C THR A 54 -18.50 -33.52 -22.03
N LEU A 55 -18.44 -32.33 -22.63
CA LEU A 55 -18.32 -31.08 -21.89
C LEU A 55 -19.61 -30.75 -21.14
N SER A 56 -19.45 -30.29 -19.90
CA SER A 56 -20.54 -29.76 -19.09
C SER A 56 -21.12 -28.49 -19.69
N SER A 57 -22.46 -28.39 -19.66
CA SER A 57 -23.19 -27.16 -19.99
C SER A 57 -22.98 -26.02 -18.99
N ARG A 58 -22.36 -26.29 -17.82
CA ARG A 58 -22.05 -25.30 -16.78
C ARG A 58 -20.77 -24.52 -17.09
N VAL A 59 -20.73 -23.89 -18.26
CA VAL A 59 -19.59 -23.10 -18.75
C VAL A 59 -19.23 -21.99 -17.74
N GLY A 60 -17.96 -21.94 -17.33
CA GLY A 60 -17.47 -21.04 -16.28
C GLY A 60 -17.35 -21.68 -14.88
N PHE A 61 -17.98 -22.83 -14.66
CA PHE A 61 -17.95 -23.57 -13.40
C PHE A 61 -17.26 -24.93 -13.54
N GLU A 62 -17.48 -25.63 -14.65
CA GLU A 62 -16.95 -26.96 -14.96
C GLU A 62 -16.22 -26.93 -16.32
N ASP A 63 -15.24 -27.82 -16.51
CA ASP A 63 -14.47 -27.98 -17.76
C ASP A 63 -13.83 -26.69 -18.34
N ASN A 64 -13.55 -25.70 -17.48
CA ASN A 64 -13.10 -24.36 -17.90
C ASN A 64 -11.85 -24.37 -18.78
N ALA A 65 -10.90 -25.28 -18.52
CA ALA A 65 -9.70 -25.40 -19.34
C ALA A 65 -10.03 -25.84 -20.78
N ALA A 66 -10.97 -26.77 -20.94
CA ALA A 66 -11.42 -27.23 -22.25
C ALA A 66 -12.21 -26.15 -23.00
N TRP A 67 -13.08 -25.41 -22.30
CA TRP A 67 -13.79 -24.27 -22.88
C TRP A 67 -12.85 -23.14 -23.31
N LEU A 68 -11.79 -22.87 -22.55
CA LEU A 68 -10.77 -21.88 -22.89
C LEU A 68 -9.93 -22.30 -24.11
N GLU A 69 -9.55 -23.59 -24.19
CA GLU A 69 -8.86 -24.16 -25.35
C GLU A 69 -9.72 -24.04 -26.61
N LEU A 70 -11.01 -24.40 -26.52
CA LEU A 70 -11.96 -24.29 -27.62
C LEU A 70 -12.10 -22.83 -28.10
N MET A 71 -12.26 -21.89 -27.18
CA MET A 71 -12.29 -20.45 -27.51
C MET A 71 -10.99 -19.99 -28.20
N THR A 72 -9.84 -20.46 -27.72
CA THR A 72 -8.52 -20.09 -28.25
C THR A 72 -8.34 -20.59 -29.68
N ARG A 73 -8.71 -21.84 -29.97
CA ARG A 73 -8.60 -22.44 -31.31
C ARG A 73 -9.55 -21.83 -32.33
N ILE A 74 -10.73 -21.35 -31.91
CA ILE A 74 -11.64 -20.59 -32.77
C ILE A 74 -11.05 -19.21 -33.07
N ASN A 75 -10.55 -18.51 -32.04
CA ASN A 75 -9.94 -17.18 -32.20
C ASN A 75 -8.67 -17.20 -33.05
N SER A 76 -7.86 -18.24 -32.98
CA SER A 76 -6.68 -18.41 -33.84
C SER A 76 -7.03 -18.82 -35.28
N GLY A 77 -8.30 -19.12 -35.56
CA GLY A 77 -8.76 -19.58 -36.87
C GLY A 77 -8.31 -21.01 -37.22
N GLU A 78 -7.80 -21.76 -36.25
CA GLU A 78 -7.39 -23.16 -36.43
C GLU A 78 -8.60 -24.10 -36.53
N MET A 79 -9.69 -23.77 -35.83
CA MET A 79 -10.92 -24.54 -35.81
C MET A 79 -12.13 -23.71 -36.26
N PRO A 80 -13.01 -24.26 -37.14
CA PRO A 80 -12.86 -25.53 -37.87
C PRO A 80 -11.74 -25.46 -38.92
N PRO A 81 -11.01 -26.53 -39.28
CA PRO A 81 -9.84 -26.45 -40.17
C PRO A 81 -10.21 -26.09 -41.61
N GLU A 82 -9.25 -25.54 -42.38
CA GLU A 82 -9.48 -25.03 -43.76
C GLU A 82 -10.09 -26.05 -44.74
N LYS A 83 -9.86 -27.35 -44.51
CA LYS A 83 -10.37 -28.45 -45.33
C LYS A 83 -11.87 -28.71 -45.18
N VAL A 84 -12.56 -28.06 -44.24
CA VAL A 84 -14.01 -28.19 -44.04
C VAL A 84 -14.73 -27.27 -45.02
N LYS A 85 -15.68 -27.83 -45.80
CA LYS A 85 -16.38 -27.10 -46.88
C LYS A 85 -17.26 -25.95 -46.40
N HIS A 86 -17.79 -26.03 -45.19
CA HIS A 86 -18.68 -25.03 -44.60
C HIS A 86 -18.05 -24.56 -43.29
N ARG A 87 -17.27 -23.47 -43.35
CA ARG A 87 -16.77 -22.80 -42.14
C ARG A 87 -17.81 -21.75 -41.69
N PRO A 88 -17.95 -21.53 -40.37
CA PRO A 88 -18.80 -20.47 -39.84
C PRO A 88 -18.35 -19.11 -40.37
N LYS A 89 -19.29 -18.17 -40.46
CA LYS A 89 -18.95 -16.77 -40.76
C LYS A 89 -18.19 -16.18 -39.56
N ALA A 90 -17.28 -15.23 -39.82
CA ALA A 90 -16.52 -14.59 -38.75
C ALA A 90 -17.41 -13.99 -37.64
N GLU A 91 -18.55 -13.42 -38.02
CA GLU A 91 -19.54 -12.87 -37.08
C GLU A 91 -20.20 -13.95 -36.20
N GLU A 92 -20.46 -15.14 -36.77
CA GLU A 92 -21.02 -16.28 -36.05
C GLU A 92 -20.02 -16.86 -35.04
N SER A 93 -18.75 -17.01 -35.45
CA SER A 93 -17.66 -17.39 -34.55
C SER A 93 -17.43 -16.36 -33.45
N ALA A 94 -17.50 -15.06 -33.77
CA ALA A 94 -17.35 -14.00 -32.78
C ALA A 94 -18.46 -14.03 -31.72
N GLN A 95 -19.73 -14.16 -32.13
CA GLN A 95 -20.86 -14.27 -31.19
C GLN A 95 -20.71 -15.47 -30.24
N PHE A 96 -20.26 -16.61 -30.77
CA PHE A 96 -20.04 -17.81 -29.97
C PHE A 96 -18.86 -17.65 -28.99
N VAL A 97 -17.74 -17.08 -29.44
CA VAL A 97 -16.59 -16.76 -28.59
C VAL A 97 -16.95 -15.75 -27.50
N GLU A 98 -17.67 -14.68 -27.84
CA GLU A 98 -18.14 -13.67 -26.87
C GLU A 98 -19.04 -14.30 -25.81
N TRP A 99 -19.91 -15.24 -26.20
CA TRP A 99 -20.74 -15.98 -25.26
C TRP A 99 -19.90 -16.85 -24.30
N ILE A 100 -18.91 -17.60 -24.81
CA ILE A 100 -18.00 -18.39 -23.97
C ILE A 100 -17.23 -17.46 -23.01
N ALA A 101 -16.66 -16.38 -23.53
CA ALA A 101 -15.91 -15.42 -22.73
C ALA A 101 -16.78 -14.84 -21.60
N ALA A 102 -18.03 -14.44 -21.91
CA ALA A 102 -18.99 -13.95 -20.92
C ALA A 102 -19.35 -15.01 -19.86
N ARG A 103 -19.51 -16.28 -20.25
CA ARG A 103 -19.78 -17.38 -19.31
C ARG A 103 -18.59 -17.72 -18.43
N LEU A 104 -17.38 -17.79 -19.00
CA LEU A 104 -16.15 -17.97 -18.23
C LEU A 104 -15.97 -16.84 -17.22
N GLN A 105 -16.18 -15.59 -17.64
CA GLN A 105 -16.09 -14.42 -16.76
C GLN A 105 -17.17 -14.42 -15.66
N GLU A 106 -18.42 -14.78 -15.97
CA GLU A 106 -19.48 -14.89 -14.97
C GLU A 106 -19.24 -16.05 -13.99
N GLY A 107 -18.82 -17.21 -14.49
CA GLY A 107 -18.52 -18.36 -13.65
C GLY A 107 -17.30 -18.13 -12.76
N GLU A 108 -16.28 -17.44 -13.26
CA GLU A 108 -15.19 -16.91 -12.45
C GLU A 108 -15.73 -15.96 -11.38
N ALA A 109 -16.50 -14.93 -11.74
CA ALA A 109 -17.09 -13.99 -10.78
C ALA A 109 -17.99 -14.68 -9.73
N ALA A 110 -18.77 -15.68 -10.11
CA ALA A 110 -19.63 -16.43 -9.22
C ALA A 110 -18.87 -17.37 -8.28
N ARG A 111 -17.80 -18.03 -8.75
CA ARG A 111 -16.89 -18.82 -7.91
C ARG A 111 -16.14 -17.92 -6.93
N LEU A 112 -15.75 -16.73 -7.38
CA LEU A 112 -15.17 -15.68 -6.53
C LEU A 112 -16.17 -15.17 -5.48
N ALA A 113 -17.46 -15.14 -5.80
CA ALA A 113 -18.52 -14.72 -4.88
C ALA A 113 -19.00 -15.84 -3.93
N SER A 114 -18.85 -17.11 -4.33
CA SER A 114 -19.23 -18.26 -3.49
C SER A 114 -18.26 -18.39 -2.31
N ARG A 115 -18.79 -18.36 -1.09
CA ARG A 115 -17.98 -18.61 0.10
C ARG A 115 -17.75 -20.10 0.29
N ASP A 116 -16.49 -20.51 0.18
CA ASP A 116 -16.04 -21.81 0.65
C ASP A 116 -16.29 -21.99 2.15
N ARG A 117 -16.24 -23.26 2.61
CA ARG A 117 -16.36 -23.61 4.04
C ARG A 117 -15.35 -22.85 4.91
N VAL A 118 -14.17 -22.59 4.35
CA VAL A 118 -13.15 -21.72 4.93
C VAL A 118 -12.62 -20.82 3.83
N THR A 119 -12.62 -19.52 4.06
CA THR A 119 -11.96 -18.55 3.20
C THR A 119 -10.69 -18.06 3.88
N TYR A 120 -9.57 -18.12 3.16
CA TYR A 120 -8.29 -17.55 3.58
C TYR A 120 -8.01 -16.34 2.72
N ASN A 121 -8.10 -15.14 3.29
CA ASN A 121 -7.72 -13.92 2.62
C ASN A 121 -6.36 -13.50 3.13
N ARG A 122 -5.31 -13.64 2.31
CA ARG A 122 -3.98 -13.14 2.66
C ARG A 122 -4.07 -11.62 2.86
N LEU A 123 -3.34 -11.08 3.83
CA LEU A 123 -3.15 -9.65 3.94
C LEU A 123 -2.39 -9.13 2.71
N THR A 124 -2.81 -7.99 2.18
CA THR A 124 -1.98 -7.26 1.21
C THR A 124 -0.70 -6.76 1.88
N ARG A 125 0.31 -6.39 1.08
CA ARG A 125 1.56 -5.80 1.59
C ARG A 125 1.29 -4.57 2.46
N ASP A 126 0.31 -3.76 2.08
CA ASP A 126 -0.10 -2.55 2.80
C ASP A 126 -0.81 -2.92 4.12
N GLU A 127 -1.68 -3.92 4.11
CA GLU A 127 -2.37 -4.41 5.31
C GLU A 127 -1.39 -5.05 6.30
N TYR A 128 -0.37 -5.75 5.82
CA TYR A 128 0.70 -6.31 6.65
C TYR A 128 1.46 -5.21 7.40
N VAL A 129 1.97 -4.19 6.69
CA VAL A 129 2.74 -3.09 7.31
C VAL A 129 1.87 -2.23 8.21
N ASN A 130 0.62 -1.97 7.84
CA ASN A 130 -0.33 -1.22 8.68
C ASN A 130 -0.64 -1.98 9.99
N THR A 131 -0.80 -3.31 9.91
CA THR A 131 -1.01 -4.13 11.11
C THR A 131 0.21 -4.08 12.03
N LEU A 132 1.41 -4.19 11.47
CA LEU A 132 2.64 -4.10 12.27
C LEU A 132 2.84 -2.72 12.88
N TYR A 133 2.50 -1.66 12.15
CA TYR A 133 2.50 -0.30 12.71
C TYR A 133 1.54 -0.18 13.91
N ASP A 134 0.32 -0.72 13.81
CA ASP A 134 -0.64 -0.64 14.92
C ASP A 134 -0.32 -1.62 16.08
N LEU A 135 0.50 -2.65 15.84
CA LEU A 135 1.02 -3.57 16.87
C LEU A 135 2.24 -3.00 17.61
N LEU A 136 3.21 -2.45 16.87
CA LEU A 136 4.56 -2.15 17.36
C LEU A 136 4.98 -0.68 17.21
N GLY A 137 4.24 0.11 16.44
CA GLY A 137 4.58 1.51 16.18
C GLY A 137 5.81 1.69 15.32
N VAL A 138 6.11 0.73 14.43
CA VAL A 138 7.26 0.78 13.51
C VAL A 138 6.74 0.97 12.09
N ARG A 139 7.29 1.96 11.38
CA ARG A 139 6.94 2.18 9.98
C ARG A 139 7.87 1.38 9.09
N TYR A 140 7.27 0.75 8.09
CA TYR A 140 7.98 0.02 7.04
C TYR A 140 7.25 0.30 5.73
N ASP A 141 7.97 0.79 4.73
CA ASP A 141 7.37 1.13 3.46
C ASP A 141 7.30 -0.12 2.58
N ALA A 142 6.08 -0.49 2.21
CA ALA A 142 5.85 -1.69 1.40
C ALA A 142 6.28 -1.51 -0.07
N ALA A 143 6.47 -0.27 -0.51
CA ALA A 143 6.89 0.07 -1.87
C ALA A 143 8.41 0.29 -1.99
N ASP A 144 9.17 0.27 -0.88
CA ASP A 144 10.62 0.44 -0.93
C ASP A 144 11.26 -0.66 -1.82
N PRO A 145 12.30 -0.33 -2.61
CA PRO A 145 12.96 -1.29 -3.48
C PRO A 145 13.43 -2.54 -2.72
N GLY A 146 12.94 -3.70 -3.12
CA GLY A 146 13.30 -4.98 -2.51
C GLY A 146 12.53 -5.32 -1.22
N ALA A 147 11.58 -4.49 -0.79
CA ALA A 147 10.73 -4.73 0.39
C ALA A 147 9.74 -5.89 0.17
N PHE A 148 8.65 -5.67 -0.56
CA PHE A 148 7.66 -6.71 -0.89
C PHE A 148 7.46 -6.86 -2.40
N LEU A 149 6.98 -8.03 -2.80
CA LEU A 149 6.43 -8.23 -4.15
C LEU A 149 5.10 -7.47 -4.28
N GLU A 150 4.75 -7.06 -5.50
CA GLU A 150 3.44 -6.47 -5.76
C GLU A 150 2.34 -7.51 -5.61
N ASP A 151 1.21 -7.08 -5.05
CA ASP A 151 0.01 -7.91 -4.97
C ASP A 151 -0.69 -7.95 -6.33
N PRO A 152 -1.24 -9.11 -6.75
CA PRO A 152 -1.96 -9.23 -8.00
C PRO A 152 -3.25 -8.40 -8.00
N GLU A 153 -3.52 -7.73 -9.12
CA GLU A 153 -4.73 -6.93 -9.31
C GLU A 153 -5.78 -7.68 -10.14
N TRP A 154 -7.04 -7.58 -9.75
CA TRP A 154 -8.18 -7.98 -10.55
C TRP A 154 -9.10 -6.79 -10.84
N LYS A 155 -9.22 -6.43 -12.12
CA LYS A 155 -9.94 -5.24 -12.60
C LYS A 155 -9.51 -3.91 -11.94
N GLY A 156 -8.33 -3.86 -11.32
CA GLY A 156 -7.79 -2.71 -10.59
C GLY A 156 -7.86 -2.85 -9.06
N PHE A 157 -8.47 -3.93 -8.55
CA PHE A 157 -8.58 -4.20 -7.12
C PHE A 157 -7.55 -5.22 -6.65
N ASP A 158 -6.89 -4.96 -5.52
CA ASP A 158 -5.78 -5.76 -4.96
C ASP A 158 -6.14 -6.48 -3.65
N ARG A 159 -7.36 -6.30 -3.12
CA ARG A 159 -7.80 -6.91 -1.84
C ARG A 159 -8.67 -8.17 -1.99
N LEU A 160 -8.62 -8.81 -3.14
CA LEU A 160 -9.44 -9.97 -3.43
C LEU A 160 -8.68 -11.23 -3.01
N GLY A 161 -9.08 -11.85 -1.89
CA GLY A 161 -8.36 -13.00 -1.31
C GLY A 161 -8.21 -14.21 -2.24
N SER A 162 -9.11 -14.34 -3.21
CA SER A 162 -9.07 -15.36 -4.27
C SER A 162 -7.89 -15.23 -5.24
N VAL A 163 -7.33 -14.03 -5.42
CA VAL A 163 -6.19 -13.79 -6.31
C VAL A 163 -4.90 -13.59 -5.53
N LEU A 164 -4.97 -13.32 -4.22
CA LEU A 164 -3.82 -13.11 -3.34
C LEU A 164 -3.12 -14.44 -3.01
N THR A 165 -2.34 -14.94 -3.97
CA THR A 165 -1.50 -16.11 -3.81
C THR A 165 -0.32 -15.84 -2.86
N LEU A 166 0.25 -16.91 -2.30
CA LEU A 166 1.43 -16.88 -1.45
C LEU A 166 2.51 -17.78 -2.05
N SER A 167 3.58 -17.18 -2.56
CA SER A 167 4.75 -17.89 -3.08
C SER A 167 5.85 -18.02 -2.02
N PRO A 168 6.83 -18.93 -2.18
CA PRO A 168 8.01 -18.98 -1.30
C PRO A 168 8.74 -17.63 -1.20
N SER A 169 8.87 -16.91 -2.31
CA SER A 169 9.49 -15.58 -2.31
C SER A 169 8.72 -14.55 -1.48
N ASN A 170 7.38 -14.68 -1.37
CA ASN A 170 6.63 -13.84 -0.43
C ASN A 170 7.02 -14.12 1.02
N ILE A 171 7.18 -15.40 1.39
CA ILE A 171 7.58 -15.77 2.76
C ILE A 171 8.95 -15.19 3.10
N ASP A 172 9.92 -15.28 2.19
CA ASP A 172 11.25 -14.71 2.40
C ASP A 172 11.19 -13.19 2.64
N LYS A 173 10.34 -12.48 1.87
CA LYS A 173 10.12 -11.03 2.07
C LYS A 173 9.41 -10.71 3.38
N TYR A 174 8.40 -11.49 3.77
CA TYR A 174 7.71 -11.31 5.06
C TYR A 174 8.65 -11.58 6.25
N LEU A 175 9.51 -12.58 6.16
CA LEU A 175 10.49 -12.87 7.20
C LEU A 175 11.51 -11.73 7.35
N ALA A 176 12.12 -11.30 6.24
CA ALA A 176 13.08 -10.19 6.24
C ALA A 176 12.46 -8.88 6.76
N ALA A 177 11.20 -8.60 6.39
CA ALA A 177 10.47 -7.45 6.90
C ALA A 177 10.16 -7.58 8.40
N ALA A 178 9.70 -8.75 8.85
CA ALA A 178 9.44 -9.02 10.26
C ALA A 178 10.70 -8.82 11.12
N GLU A 179 11.84 -9.37 10.69
CA GLU A 179 13.13 -9.20 11.36
C GLU A 179 13.54 -7.73 11.45
N THR A 180 13.47 -7.01 10.33
CA THR A 180 13.80 -5.57 10.27
C THR A 180 12.92 -4.76 11.22
N ILE A 181 11.61 -5.03 11.23
CA ILE A 181 10.64 -4.34 12.07
C ILE A 181 10.85 -4.66 13.55
N LEU A 182 11.13 -5.92 13.88
CA LEU A 182 11.39 -6.36 15.25
C LEU A 182 12.71 -5.81 15.79
N ASP A 183 13.73 -5.67 14.95
CA ASP A 183 15.00 -5.06 15.33
C ASP A 183 14.88 -3.55 15.61
N GLU A 184 14.01 -2.84 14.88
CA GLU A 184 13.68 -1.44 15.18
C GLU A 184 12.79 -1.31 16.44
N ALA A 185 11.81 -2.20 16.61
CA ALA A 185 10.91 -2.18 17.77
C ALA A 185 11.66 -2.54 19.07
N PHE A 186 12.58 -3.51 18.99
CA PHE A 186 13.29 -4.11 20.11
C PHE A 186 14.81 -4.14 19.84
N PRO A 187 15.45 -2.96 19.81
CA PRO A 187 16.87 -2.86 19.53
C PRO A 187 17.68 -3.51 20.65
N SER A 188 18.77 -4.18 20.29
CA SER A 188 19.67 -4.84 21.26
C SER A 188 20.41 -3.85 22.18
N LYS A 189 20.46 -2.57 21.79
CA LYS A 189 21.08 -1.48 22.54
C LYS A 189 20.13 -0.29 22.62
N PRO A 190 20.15 0.47 23.73
CA PRO A 190 19.39 1.71 23.81
C PRO A 190 19.77 2.65 22.67
N VAL A 191 18.75 3.15 21.97
CA VAL A 191 18.92 4.10 20.87
C VAL A 191 18.92 5.52 21.43
N ALA A 192 19.97 6.28 21.12
CA ALA A 192 20.08 7.67 21.57
C ALA A 192 19.15 8.57 20.74
N PHE A 193 18.38 9.42 21.43
CA PHE A 193 17.68 10.52 20.79
C PHE A 193 18.68 11.61 20.39
N VAL A 194 18.67 12.00 19.12
CA VAL A 194 19.47 13.10 18.60
C VAL A 194 18.57 14.28 18.24
N SER A 195 19.06 15.49 18.54
CA SER A 195 18.52 16.74 18.01
C SER A 195 19.69 17.55 17.49
N ARG A 196 19.58 18.00 16.25
CA ARG A 196 20.62 18.74 15.53
C ARG A 196 19.97 19.87 14.75
N ALA A 197 20.67 20.98 14.63
CA ALA A 197 20.27 22.09 13.81
C ALA A 197 21.51 22.71 13.17
N LYS A 198 21.35 23.23 11.96
CA LYS A 198 22.37 24.03 11.28
C LYS A 198 21.74 25.15 10.46
N ARG A 199 22.52 26.20 10.22
CA ARG A 199 22.20 27.21 9.20
C ARG A 199 22.32 26.58 7.81
N ALA A 200 21.60 27.12 6.84
CA ALA A 200 21.71 26.66 5.45
C ALA A 200 23.11 26.89 4.88
N VAL A 201 23.76 27.99 5.29
CA VAL A 201 25.16 28.29 5.00
C VAL A 201 25.88 28.45 6.34
N GLU A 202 26.89 27.62 6.59
CA GLU A 202 27.72 27.70 7.79
C GLU A 202 29.00 28.51 7.49
N GLU A 203 29.68 29.02 8.52
CA GLU A 203 30.93 29.78 8.34
C GLU A 203 31.98 29.03 7.52
N LYS A 204 32.06 27.70 7.69
CA LYS A 204 32.99 26.81 6.97
C LYS A 204 32.74 26.76 5.47
N ASP A 205 31.52 27.10 5.02
CA ASP A 205 31.14 27.12 3.61
C ASP A 205 31.53 28.45 2.93
N LEU A 206 31.93 29.46 3.72
CA LEU A 206 32.36 30.77 3.25
C LEU A 206 33.88 30.84 3.09
N SER A 207 34.34 31.50 2.03
CA SER A 207 35.76 31.84 1.87
C SER A 207 36.24 32.81 2.94
N GLU A 208 37.51 32.71 3.35
CA GLU A 208 38.09 33.57 4.40
C GLU A 208 37.85 35.07 4.18
N PRO A 209 38.03 35.66 2.97
CA PRO A 209 37.77 37.08 2.75
C PRO A 209 36.31 37.48 3.01
N HIS A 210 35.36 36.63 2.63
CA HIS A 210 33.94 36.89 2.87
C HIS A 210 33.59 36.72 4.34
N ARG A 211 34.13 35.69 5.00
CA ARG A 211 33.91 35.43 6.43
C ARG A 211 34.36 36.61 7.29
N GLU A 212 35.56 37.13 7.05
CA GLU A 212 36.10 38.25 7.83
C GLU A 212 35.33 39.56 7.58
N ARG A 213 34.95 39.84 6.32
CA ARG A 213 34.11 40.99 5.98
C ARG A 213 32.75 40.92 6.68
N LEU A 214 32.08 39.77 6.62
CA LEU A 214 30.76 39.57 7.24
C LEU A 214 30.84 39.61 8.77
N ARG A 215 31.93 39.09 9.36
CA ARG A 215 32.20 39.19 10.80
C ARG A 215 32.35 40.64 11.24
N THR A 216 33.14 41.43 10.50
CA THR A 216 33.34 42.86 10.78
C THR A 216 32.02 43.65 10.71
N LEU A 217 31.13 43.28 9.78
CA LEU A 217 29.83 43.92 9.61
C LEU A 217 28.74 43.39 10.56
N GLY A 218 29.00 42.33 11.34
CA GLY A 218 27.99 41.68 12.17
C GLY A 218 26.87 40.98 11.37
N LEU A 219 27.16 40.58 10.14
CA LEU A 219 26.20 39.98 9.19
C LEU A 219 26.40 38.48 8.98
N LEU A 220 27.33 37.86 9.71
CA LEU A 220 27.71 36.46 9.51
C LEU A 220 26.54 35.49 9.75
N ASP A 221 25.72 35.75 10.76
CA ASP A 221 24.53 34.95 11.09
C ASP A 221 23.33 35.21 10.16
N GLN A 222 23.43 36.24 9.31
CA GLN A 222 22.36 36.63 8.38
C GLN A 222 22.53 36.00 7.00
N VAL A 223 23.58 35.19 6.78
CA VAL A 223 23.77 34.47 5.51
C VAL A 223 22.68 33.41 5.34
N ARG A 224 22.12 33.37 4.14
CA ARG A 224 21.03 32.47 3.72
C ARG A 224 21.43 31.76 2.43
N TYR A 225 20.72 30.67 2.12
CA TYR A 225 20.91 29.96 0.86
C TYR A 225 19.76 30.27 -0.09
N ASP A 226 20.11 30.78 -1.26
CA ASP A 226 19.17 31.26 -2.25
C ASP A 226 18.91 30.14 -3.28
N MET A 227 17.67 29.72 -3.52
CA MET A 227 17.36 28.59 -4.41
C MET A 227 16.46 28.99 -5.59
N TRP A 228 17.06 29.05 -6.77
CA TRP A 228 16.40 29.27 -8.06
C TRP A 228 15.49 28.10 -8.44
N PRO A 229 14.53 28.29 -9.37
CA PRO A 229 13.78 27.19 -9.97
C PRO A 229 14.69 26.06 -10.45
N GLY A 230 14.57 24.85 -9.91
CA GLY A 230 15.41 23.69 -10.23
C GLY A 230 16.70 23.54 -9.41
N ASP A 231 17.01 24.49 -8.51
CA ASP A 231 18.20 24.41 -7.66
C ASP A 231 18.11 23.26 -6.66
N ILE A 232 19.29 22.75 -6.31
CA ILE A 232 19.46 21.59 -5.42
C ILE A 232 20.47 21.95 -4.33
N TYR A 233 19.98 22.10 -3.10
CA TYR A 233 20.79 22.20 -1.90
C TYR A 233 21.13 20.80 -1.38
N ARG A 234 22.39 20.40 -1.57
CA ARG A 234 22.89 19.06 -1.21
C ARG A 234 23.46 19.04 0.20
N GLY A 235 23.45 17.85 0.80
CA GLY A 235 24.04 17.64 2.12
C GLY A 235 23.29 18.35 3.23
N SER A 236 21.96 18.43 3.11
CA SER A 236 21.10 19.06 4.11
C SER A 236 21.17 18.35 5.45
N VAL A 237 21.32 17.02 5.42
CA VAL A 237 21.59 16.18 6.61
C VAL A 237 22.64 15.16 6.22
N ASN A 238 23.84 15.29 6.79
CA ASN A 238 24.98 14.40 6.55
C ASN A 238 25.43 13.63 7.80
N ASP A 239 24.88 14.00 8.96
CA ASP A 239 25.19 13.34 10.22
C ASP A 239 24.69 11.89 10.20
N ALA A 240 25.44 11.00 10.82
CA ALA A 240 24.98 9.62 11.00
C ALA A 240 23.79 9.60 11.96
N LEU A 241 22.68 9.04 11.50
CA LEU A 241 21.52 8.73 12.31
C LEU A 241 21.83 7.50 13.20
N PRO A 242 21.51 7.56 14.50
CA PRO A 242 21.90 6.53 15.47
C PRO A 242 21.21 5.18 15.26
N ALA A 243 20.00 5.17 14.69
CA ALA A 243 19.24 3.97 14.37
C ALA A 243 18.19 4.26 13.28
N ALA A 244 17.56 3.20 12.76
CA ALA A 244 16.36 3.36 11.94
C ALA A 244 15.20 3.90 12.78
N GLY A 245 14.31 4.67 12.16
CA GLY A 245 13.10 5.14 12.82
C GLY A 245 12.52 6.42 12.22
N MET A 246 11.51 6.96 12.89
CA MET A 246 10.86 8.21 12.50
C MET A 246 11.69 9.42 12.92
N TYR A 247 12.03 10.29 11.97
CA TYR A 247 12.70 11.56 12.25
C TYR A 247 11.78 12.70 11.85
N GLU A 248 11.77 13.75 12.67
CA GLU A 248 11.11 15.01 12.34
C GLU A 248 12.14 15.98 11.80
N PHE A 249 11.78 16.64 10.70
CA PHE A 249 12.57 17.66 10.04
C PHE A 249 11.81 18.98 10.08
N GLU A 250 12.55 20.06 10.32
CA GLU A 250 12.07 21.43 10.27
C GLU A 250 12.97 22.21 9.32
N PHE A 251 12.39 22.74 8.24
CA PHE A 251 13.06 23.64 7.31
C PHE A 251 12.49 25.04 7.52
N THR A 252 13.34 26.00 7.89
CA THR A 252 12.93 27.40 7.97
C THR A 252 13.34 28.10 6.68
N LEU A 253 12.35 28.61 5.95
CA LEU A 253 12.55 29.18 4.63
C LEU A 253 11.46 30.18 4.24
N SER A 254 11.80 31.05 3.29
CA SER A 254 10.84 31.91 2.58
C SER A 254 10.55 31.34 1.19
N GLY A 255 9.37 31.66 0.64
CA GLY A 255 8.95 31.22 -0.69
C GLY A 255 8.32 32.37 -1.45
N LEU A 256 9.05 32.88 -2.44
CA LEU A 256 8.65 34.06 -3.19
C LEU A 256 7.96 33.67 -4.48
N LYS A 257 6.65 33.94 -4.54
CA LYS A 257 5.81 33.65 -5.70
C LYS A 257 5.72 34.86 -6.64
N PRO A 258 5.94 34.70 -7.96
CA PRO A 258 5.67 35.74 -8.95
C PRO A 258 4.16 36.03 -9.09
N ALA A 259 3.80 37.28 -9.43
CA ALA A 259 2.41 37.71 -9.50
C ALA A 259 1.53 36.87 -10.47
N GLN A 260 2.08 36.44 -11.61
CA GLN A 260 1.41 35.60 -12.61
C GLN A 260 2.09 34.22 -12.77
N GLY A 261 2.76 33.73 -11.72
CA GLY A 261 3.50 32.46 -11.76
C GLY A 261 3.00 31.44 -10.74
N ILE A 262 3.66 30.28 -10.75
CA ILE A 262 3.48 29.23 -9.73
C ILE A 262 4.22 29.58 -8.45
N ALA A 263 3.78 29.02 -7.32
CA ALA A 263 4.54 29.11 -6.08
C ALA A 263 5.83 28.27 -6.19
N PRO A 264 6.93 28.66 -5.52
CA PRO A 264 8.08 27.77 -5.40
C PRO A 264 7.71 26.55 -4.55
N ARG A 265 8.32 25.42 -4.89
CA ARG A 265 7.97 24.12 -4.30
C ARG A 265 9.16 23.52 -3.59
N LEU A 266 9.06 23.41 -2.27
CA LEU A 266 10.02 22.68 -1.47
C LEU A 266 9.84 21.19 -1.75
N LYS A 267 10.87 20.51 -2.25
CA LYS A 267 10.93 19.04 -2.28
C LYS A 267 12.15 18.57 -1.51
N VAL A 268 11.94 17.68 -0.56
CA VAL A 268 13.01 17.02 0.21
C VAL A 268 13.10 15.58 -0.24
N TYR A 269 14.28 15.19 -0.70
CA TYR A 269 14.54 13.92 -1.36
C TYR A 269 15.68 13.17 -0.68
N GLU A 270 15.50 11.87 -0.44
CA GLU A 270 16.58 10.98 -0.04
C GLU A 270 17.10 10.23 -1.28
N THR A 271 18.34 10.52 -1.67
CA THR A 271 18.93 10.05 -2.93
C THR A 271 19.29 8.55 -2.95
N ARG A 272 19.60 7.95 -1.81
CA ARG A 272 19.96 6.52 -1.69
C ARG A 272 18.74 5.59 -1.66
N LEU A 273 17.63 6.09 -1.12
CA LEU A 273 16.34 5.40 -1.07
C LEU A 273 15.49 5.69 -2.32
N ASP A 274 15.94 6.63 -3.15
CA ASP A 274 15.20 7.11 -4.33
C ASP A 274 13.78 7.59 -3.96
N ARG A 275 13.67 8.31 -2.83
CA ARG A 275 12.37 8.61 -2.18
C ARG A 275 12.18 10.08 -1.89
N VAL A 276 11.01 10.61 -2.26
CA VAL A 276 10.53 11.92 -1.81
C VAL A 276 10.08 11.79 -0.36
N LEU A 277 10.76 12.49 0.56
CA LEU A 277 10.39 12.51 1.97
C LEU A 277 9.25 13.50 2.24
N HIS A 278 9.25 14.62 1.52
CA HIS A 278 8.24 15.66 1.64
C HIS A 278 8.24 16.57 0.42
N ALA A 279 7.07 17.05 0.02
CA ALA A 279 6.96 18.10 -0.98
C ALA A 279 5.77 19.03 -0.67
N GLN A 280 5.96 20.33 -0.80
CA GLN A 280 4.88 21.32 -0.64
C GLN A 280 5.22 22.65 -1.32
N ASP A 281 4.18 23.39 -1.69
CA ASP A 281 4.33 24.77 -2.15
C ASP A 281 4.56 25.69 -0.95
N VAL A 282 5.47 26.66 -1.11
CA VAL A 282 5.83 27.61 -0.05
C VAL A 282 5.58 29.02 -0.54
N VAL A 283 4.71 29.75 0.16
CA VAL A 283 4.49 31.19 -0.07
C VAL A 283 4.69 31.91 1.25
N ALA A 284 5.84 32.57 1.37
CA ALA A 284 6.26 33.28 2.56
C ALA A 284 7.18 34.45 2.17
N ALA A 285 6.92 35.62 2.72
CA ALA A 285 7.73 36.81 2.48
C ALA A 285 9.15 36.62 3.04
N GLU A 286 10.15 37.26 2.42
CA GLU A 286 11.56 37.13 2.81
C GLU A 286 11.86 37.53 4.26
N ASP A 287 11.12 38.51 4.78
CA ASP A 287 11.22 39.02 6.14
C ASP A 287 10.35 38.25 7.14
N HIS A 288 9.48 37.36 6.66
CA HIS A 288 8.61 36.50 7.46
C HIS A 288 8.73 35.03 6.99
N PRO A 289 9.91 34.40 7.17
CA PRO A 289 10.09 32.99 6.82
C PRO A 289 9.15 32.11 7.65
N ILE A 290 8.74 30.98 7.07
CA ILE A 290 7.95 29.96 7.76
C ILE A 290 8.79 28.73 8.06
N THR A 291 8.37 27.96 9.06
CA THR A 291 8.95 26.65 9.35
C THR A 291 8.04 25.56 8.80
N VAL A 292 8.61 24.74 7.92
CA VAL A 292 7.96 23.56 7.34
C VAL A 292 8.40 22.35 8.14
N THR A 293 7.44 21.71 8.80
CA THR A 293 7.67 20.52 9.64
C THR A 293 7.06 19.28 9.01
N PHE A 294 7.85 18.21 8.89
CA PHE A 294 7.35 16.91 8.46
C PHE A 294 8.12 15.78 9.14
N GLN A 295 7.54 14.58 9.11
CA GLN A 295 8.17 13.37 9.66
C GLN A 295 8.40 12.36 8.55
N ALA A 296 9.57 11.71 8.56
CA ALA A 296 9.92 10.67 7.62
C ALA A 296 10.63 9.51 8.34
N HIS A 297 10.32 8.28 7.95
CA HIS A 297 11.09 7.12 8.37
C HIS A 297 12.41 7.07 7.60
N LEU A 298 13.51 6.81 8.28
CA LEU A 298 14.83 6.66 7.65
C LEU A 298 15.59 5.48 8.28
N PRO A 299 16.43 4.78 7.50
CA PRO A 299 17.31 3.76 8.02
C PRO A 299 18.44 4.37 8.87
N ALA A 300 19.11 3.52 9.64
CA ALA A 300 20.33 3.89 10.37
C ALA A 300 21.45 4.30 9.40
N GLY A 301 22.39 5.11 9.89
CA GLY A 301 23.57 5.54 9.12
C GLY A 301 23.44 6.94 8.54
N ARG A 302 24.22 7.26 7.52
CA ARG A 302 24.29 8.62 6.97
C ARG A 302 23.28 8.77 5.82
N PRO A 303 22.17 9.50 5.97
CA PRO A 303 21.26 9.75 4.87
C PRO A 303 21.90 10.72 3.87
N SER A 304 21.37 10.74 2.64
CA SER A 304 21.75 11.66 1.58
C SER A 304 20.55 12.54 1.23
N ILE A 305 20.22 13.47 2.12
CA ILE A 305 19.05 14.34 1.94
C ILE A 305 19.44 15.56 1.11
N SER A 306 18.74 15.72 -0.02
CA SER A 306 18.84 16.87 -0.91
C SER A 306 17.52 17.65 -0.90
N VAL A 307 17.62 18.97 -0.90
CA VAL A 307 16.47 19.89 -0.92
C VAL A 307 16.42 20.56 -2.27
N TYR A 308 15.25 20.59 -2.88
CA TYR A 308 15.02 21.12 -4.22
C TYR A 308 14.03 22.28 -4.14
N ASN A 309 14.25 23.29 -4.97
CA ASN A 309 13.15 24.13 -5.44
C ASN A 309 12.60 23.48 -6.71
N ASP A 310 11.61 22.61 -6.54
CA ASP A 310 11.13 21.68 -7.57
C ASP A 310 10.10 22.33 -8.51
N VAL A 311 10.56 23.32 -9.24
CA VAL A 311 9.78 24.07 -10.22
C VAL A 311 10.63 24.32 -11.47
N PRO A 312 10.02 24.27 -12.67
CA PRO A 312 10.75 24.52 -13.91
C PRO A 312 11.27 25.97 -13.95
N GLY A 313 12.49 26.18 -14.43
CA GLY A 313 12.99 27.53 -14.67
C GLY A 313 14.50 27.66 -14.92
N PRO A 314 15.04 28.87 -14.78
CA PRO A 314 16.28 29.27 -15.43
C PRO A 314 17.58 28.77 -14.77
N SER A 315 17.55 28.03 -13.66
CA SER A 315 18.79 27.52 -13.02
C SER A 315 19.63 26.63 -13.96
N ASN A 316 18.96 25.99 -14.92
CA ASN A 316 19.59 25.15 -15.94
C ASN A 316 20.29 25.93 -17.07
N LEU A 317 20.26 27.28 -17.05
CA LEU A 317 20.85 28.11 -18.10
C LEU A 317 22.35 28.37 -17.87
N PRO A 318 23.23 28.19 -18.88
CA PRO A 318 24.70 28.17 -18.70
C PRO A 318 25.39 29.44 -18.18
N ARG A 319 24.71 30.60 -18.04
CA ARG A 319 25.38 31.88 -17.69
C ARG A 319 24.57 32.84 -16.82
N SER A 320 23.35 32.49 -16.43
CA SER A 320 22.40 33.45 -15.87
C SER A 320 21.58 32.96 -14.67
N GLY A 321 21.60 31.66 -14.37
CA GLY A 321 20.84 31.03 -13.28
C GLY A 321 21.71 30.30 -12.24
N ARG A 322 22.95 30.75 -11.98
CA ARG A 322 23.83 30.13 -10.98
C ARG A 322 24.13 31.07 -9.83
N HIS A 323 24.30 30.50 -8.63
CA HIS A 323 24.76 31.24 -7.45
C HIS A 323 26.02 32.05 -7.76
N GLY A 324 26.09 33.26 -7.22
CA GLY A 324 27.33 34.05 -7.25
C GLY A 324 28.35 33.50 -6.25
N THR A 325 29.59 33.98 -6.32
CA THR A 325 30.60 33.71 -5.29
C THR A 325 30.40 34.55 -4.03
N ALA A 326 29.58 35.60 -4.10
CA ALA A 326 29.23 36.45 -2.98
C ALA A 326 28.11 35.80 -2.13
N PRO A 327 28.25 35.75 -0.79
CA PRO A 327 27.21 35.20 0.08
C PRO A 327 25.91 36.00 -0.01
N PHE A 328 24.79 35.31 -0.05
CA PHE A 328 23.46 35.91 -0.10
C PHE A 328 22.97 36.26 1.31
N LEU A 329 22.49 37.49 1.50
CA LEU A 329 21.94 38.00 2.76
C LEU A 329 20.45 38.35 2.58
N SER A 330 20.15 39.19 1.58
CA SER A 330 18.80 39.57 1.21
C SER A 330 18.67 39.90 -0.28
N LEU A 331 17.44 39.93 -0.80
CA LEU A 331 17.11 40.46 -2.13
C LEU A 331 17.45 41.95 -2.29
N LYS A 332 17.52 42.69 -1.18
CA LYS A 332 17.94 44.11 -1.19
C LYS A 332 19.42 44.27 -1.52
N ASP A 333 20.23 43.24 -1.26
CA ASP A 333 21.63 43.24 -1.60
C ASP A 333 21.79 42.97 -3.10
N GLY A 334 22.18 44.01 -3.84
CA GLY A 334 22.41 43.91 -5.27
C GLY A 334 23.42 42.81 -5.60
N ARG A 335 23.05 41.93 -6.53
CA ARG A 335 23.96 40.92 -7.07
C ARG A 335 24.78 41.47 -8.23
N ILE A 336 25.77 40.70 -8.68
CA ILE A 336 26.65 41.08 -9.78
C ILE A 336 25.84 41.52 -11.03
N PRO A 337 26.23 42.60 -11.74
CA PRO A 337 25.37 43.26 -12.74
C PRO A 337 24.86 42.40 -13.90
N TRP A 338 25.50 41.25 -14.19
CA TRP A 338 25.14 40.35 -15.29
C TRP A 338 24.25 39.15 -14.87
N GLN A 339 23.92 39.01 -13.58
CA GLN A 339 22.96 38.00 -13.13
C GLN A 339 21.51 38.43 -13.42
N ILE A 340 20.63 37.46 -13.69
CA ILE A 340 19.19 37.73 -13.81
C ILE A 340 18.68 38.35 -12.51
N LYS A 341 17.88 39.41 -12.63
CA LYS A 341 17.23 40.01 -11.46
C LYS A 341 16.16 39.07 -10.90
N LEU A 342 16.25 38.77 -9.61
CA LEU A 342 15.26 37.96 -8.88
C LEU A 342 13.94 38.69 -8.70
N THR A 343 14.00 40.02 -8.58
CA THR A 343 12.84 40.88 -8.42
C THR A 343 12.72 41.92 -9.54
N ASP A 344 11.52 42.45 -9.74
CA ASP A 344 11.31 43.65 -10.53
C ASP A 344 11.73 44.92 -9.75
N GLU A 345 11.52 46.08 -10.36
CA GLU A 345 11.87 47.38 -9.75
C GLU A 345 10.99 47.72 -8.55
N ALA A 346 9.82 47.09 -8.43
CA ALA A 346 8.91 47.20 -7.30
C ALA A 346 9.21 46.17 -6.20
N GLY A 347 10.21 45.30 -6.39
CA GLY A 347 10.58 44.27 -5.43
C GLY A 347 9.76 42.99 -5.51
N HIS A 348 8.87 42.84 -6.50
CA HIS A 348 8.12 41.59 -6.69
C HIS A 348 9.00 40.52 -7.33
N ALA A 349 8.84 39.28 -6.91
CA ALA A 349 9.56 38.15 -7.48
C ALA A 349 9.23 37.97 -8.97
N ARG A 350 10.27 37.83 -9.80
CA ARG A 350 10.16 37.49 -11.23
C ARG A 350 10.12 35.98 -11.47
N TYR A 351 10.68 35.20 -10.55
CA TYR A 351 10.78 33.75 -10.61
C TYR A 351 10.38 33.13 -9.26
N PRO A 352 9.84 31.90 -9.25
CA PRO A 352 9.53 31.20 -8.01
C PRO A 352 10.82 30.83 -7.28
N PHE A 353 11.01 31.38 -6.08
CA PHE A 353 12.29 31.29 -5.38
C PHE A 353 12.13 30.81 -3.93
N LEU A 354 13.00 29.89 -3.48
CA LEU A 354 13.10 29.56 -2.05
C LEU A 354 14.33 30.22 -1.44
N ILE A 355 14.19 30.74 -0.23
CA ILE A 355 15.32 31.23 0.57
C ILE A 355 15.39 30.35 1.81
N LEU A 356 16.39 29.47 1.88
CA LEU A 356 16.58 28.54 2.99
C LEU A 356 17.46 29.18 4.07
N ASP A 357 16.95 29.23 5.30
CA ASP A 357 17.64 29.85 6.43
C ASP A 357 18.33 28.81 7.32
N SER A 358 17.58 27.77 7.70
CA SER A 358 18.09 26.74 8.61
C SER A 358 17.33 25.43 8.49
N ILE A 359 17.99 24.36 8.93
CA ILE A 359 17.46 23.00 8.94
C ILE A 359 17.66 22.44 10.35
N ARG A 360 16.62 21.87 10.93
CA ARG A 360 16.68 21.10 12.17
C ARG A 360 16.11 19.71 11.92
N TRP A 361 16.69 18.72 12.58
CA TRP A 361 16.13 17.38 12.62
C TRP A 361 16.28 16.78 14.01
N ARG A 362 15.31 15.94 14.39
CA ARG A 362 15.32 15.23 15.66
C ARG A 362 14.70 13.84 15.54
N GLY A 363 15.23 12.90 16.31
CA GLY A 363 14.73 11.53 16.37
C GLY A 363 15.79 10.52 16.82
N PRO A 364 15.50 9.22 16.72
CA PRO A 364 14.22 8.67 16.29
C PRO A 364 13.10 9.00 17.30
N LEU A 365 11.92 9.30 16.78
CA LEU A 365 10.71 9.62 17.53
C LEU A 365 9.99 8.32 17.88
N VAL A 366 9.64 8.18 19.15
CA VAL A 366 8.74 7.13 19.64
C VAL A 366 7.76 7.80 20.57
N THR A 367 6.48 7.73 20.24
CA THR A 367 5.42 8.29 21.09
C THR A 367 5.29 7.45 22.38
N PRO A 368 4.76 8.03 23.48
CA PRO A 368 4.52 7.26 24.70
C PRO A 368 3.62 6.04 24.49
N ALA A 369 2.65 6.12 23.58
CA ALA A 369 1.76 5.02 23.23
C ALA A 369 2.51 3.89 22.50
N GLU A 370 3.38 4.22 21.54
CA GLU A 370 4.21 3.23 20.83
C GLU A 370 5.20 2.57 21.79
N ALA A 371 5.84 3.34 22.68
CA ALA A 371 6.73 2.80 23.72
C ALA A 371 5.99 1.83 24.65
N ALA A 372 4.80 2.20 25.12
CA ALA A 372 3.96 1.33 25.95
C ALA A 372 3.53 0.06 25.22
N ALA A 373 3.16 0.15 23.94
CA ALA A 373 2.80 -1.01 23.12
C ALA A 373 3.97 -1.98 22.93
N ARG A 374 5.18 -1.45 22.70
CA ARG A 374 6.42 -2.26 22.61
C ARG A 374 6.69 -2.96 23.94
N ILE A 375 6.66 -2.24 25.06
CA ILE A 375 6.84 -2.82 26.40
C ILE A 375 5.80 -3.92 26.68
N ALA A 376 4.53 -3.70 26.33
CA ALA A 376 3.49 -4.70 26.55
C ALA A 376 3.62 -5.96 25.66
N SER A 377 4.35 -5.84 24.54
CA SER A 377 4.54 -6.90 23.54
C SER A 377 5.81 -7.71 23.74
N PHE A 378 6.67 -7.31 24.69
CA PHE A 378 7.97 -7.91 24.93
C PHE A 378 8.13 -8.27 26.41
N PRO A 379 8.59 -9.49 26.74
CA PRO A 379 8.73 -9.89 28.13
C PRO A 379 9.86 -9.11 28.81
N PRO A 380 9.78 -8.86 30.13
CA PRO A 380 10.90 -8.37 30.93
C PRO A 380 12.16 -9.21 30.73
N ALA A 381 13.34 -8.61 30.92
CA ALA A 381 14.62 -9.28 30.67
C ALA A 381 14.86 -10.52 31.56
N ASP A 382 14.25 -10.54 32.75
CA ASP A 382 14.30 -11.60 33.75
C ASP A 382 13.09 -12.55 33.70
N ALA A 383 12.23 -12.41 32.69
CA ALA A 383 11.03 -13.24 32.55
C ALA A 383 11.37 -14.74 32.37
N ASP A 384 10.63 -15.58 33.08
CA ASP A 384 10.66 -17.03 32.86
C ASP A 384 9.89 -17.41 31.58
N LEU A 385 9.89 -18.70 31.25
CA LEU A 385 9.26 -19.21 30.04
C LEU A 385 7.72 -19.04 30.07
N GLU A 386 7.11 -19.06 31.26
CA GLU A 386 5.66 -18.91 31.40
C GLU A 386 5.24 -17.45 31.20
N ALA A 387 5.98 -16.49 31.77
CA ALA A 387 5.79 -15.06 31.52
C ALA A 387 6.02 -14.70 30.03
N ALA A 388 7.00 -15.34 29.37
CA ALA A 388 7.20 -15.21 27.93
C ALA A 388 6.01 -15.77 27.13
N ARG A 389 5.47 -16.93 27.53
CA ARG A 389 4.27 -17.52 26.93
C ARG A 389 3.05 -16.64 27.08
N GLU A 390 2.78 -16.10 28.27
CA GLU A 390 1.66 -15.18 28.49
C GLU A 390 1.79 -13.91 27.63
N THR A 391 3.00 -13.38 27.49
CA THR A 391 3.27 -12.21 26.65
C THR A 391 3.03 -12.54 25.17
N LEU A 392 3.49 -13.70 24.70
CA LEU A 392 3.18 -14.20 23.36
C LEU A 392 1.67 -14.36 23.15
N MET A 393 0.94 -14.90 24.11
CA MET A 393 -0.53 -15.05 24.01
C MET A 393 -1.23 -13.69 23.90
N ARG A 394 -0.82 -12.68 24.68
CA ARG A 394 -1.36 -11.32 24.57
C ARG A 394 -1.07 -10.72 23.20
N PHE A 395 0.16 -10.87 22.70
CA PHE A 395 0.53 -10.40 21.37
C PHE A 395 -0.26 -11.14 20.26
N ALA A 396 -0.28 -12.47 20.32
CA ALA A 396 -0.96 -13.35 19.38
C ALA A 396 -2.46 -13.08 19.31
N ARG A 397 -3.12 -12.73 20.43
CA ARG A 397 -4.55 -12.35 20.42
C ARG A 397 -4.82 -11.17 19.48
N ARG A 398 -3.99 -10.14 19.54
CA ARG A 398 -4.12 -8.95 18.67
C ARG A 398 -3.67 -9.28 17.24
N ALA A 399 -2.51 -9.95 17.12
CA ALA A 399 -1.91 -10.32 15.84
C ALA A 399 -2.79 -11.28 15.02
N PHE A 400 -3.47 -12.24 15.65
CA PHE A 400 -4.40 -13.17 14.99
C PHE A 400 -5.83 -12.65 14.96
N ARG A 401 -6.08 -11.48 15.55
CA ARG A 401 -7.38 -10.78 15.64
C ARG A 401 -8.50 -11.62 16.27
N ARG A 402 -8.16 -12.58 17.15
CA ARG A 402 -9.10 -13.49 17.81
C ARG A 402 -8.52 -14.06 19.12
N PRO A 403 -9.33 -14.71 19.97
CA PRO A 403 -8.83 -15.46 21.11
C PRO A 403 -7.86 -16.55 20.65
N VAL A 404 -6.80 -16.74 21.43
CA VAL A 404 -5.74 -17.72 21.18
C VAL A 404 -5.67 -18.69 22.34
N THR A 405 -5.42 -19.96 22.02
CA THR A 405 -5.19 -21.01 23.01
C THR A 405 -3.69 -21.20 23.28
N ALA A 406 -3.36 -21.77 24.44
CA ALA A 406 -1.95 -22.07 24.77
C ALA A 406 -1.32 -23.01 23.74
N ALA A 407 -2.09 -23.98 23.23
CA ALA A 407 -1.63 -24.92 22.21
C ALA A 407 -1.24 -24.23 20.88
N GLU A 408 -1.89 -23.12 20.52
CA GLU A 408 -1.57 -22.38 19.30
C GLU A 408 -0.25 -21.60 19.40
N VAL A 409 0.15 -21.20 20.61
CA VAL A 409 1.42 -20.47 20.82
C VAL A 409 2.60 -21.37 21.17
N GLU A 410 2.33 -22.62 21.58
CA GLU A 410 3.36 -23.59 21.98
C GLU A 410 4.49 -23.76 20.94
N PRO A 411 4.22 -23.83 19.62
CA PRO A 411 5.30 -23.91 18.62
C PRO A 411 6.27 -22.73 18.70
N PHE A 412 5.79 -21.53 19.01
CA PHE A 412 6.64 -20.34 19.15
C PHE A 412 7.40 -20.34 20.49
N VAL A 413 6.79 -20.86 21.56
CA VAL A 413 7.47 -21.07 22.85
C VAL A 413 8.61 -22.10 22.72
N GLN A 414 8.42 -23.13 21.89
CA GLN A 414 9.45 -24.11 21.60
C GLN A 414 10.65 -23.49 20.86
N ILE A 415 10.42 -22.50 19.98
CA ILE A 415 11.48 -21.72 19.35
C ILE A 415 12.31 -21.01 20.43
N ILE A 416 11.67 -20.32 21.37
CA ILE A 416 12.39 -19.65 22.49
C ILE A 416 13.27 -20.65 23.25
N THR A 417 12.73 -21.82 23.56
CA THR A 417 13.44 -22.86 24.31
C THR A 417 14.64 -23.39 23.53
N THR A 418 14.47 -23.62 22.23
CA THR A 418 15.52 -24.13 21.33
C THR A 418 16.66 -23.11 21.18
N GLU A 419 16.33 -21.84 20.94
CA GLU A 419 17.30 -20.76 20.83
C GLU A 419 18.08 -20.56 22.14
N LYS A 420 17.39 -20.56 23.30
CA LYS A 420 18.05 -20.49 24.60
C LYS A 420 18.99 -21.68 24.85
N ALA A 421 18.60 -22.89 24.43
CA ALA A 421 19.46 -24.07 24.53
C ALA A 421 20.69 -23.99 23.62
N ALA A 422 20.59 -23.27 22.49
CA ALA A 422 21.71 -22.96 21.60
C ALA A 422 22.65 -21.86 22.13
N GLY A 423 22.32 -21.25 23.28
CA GLY A 423 23.13 -20.22 23.93
C GLY A 423 22.76 -18.79 23.56
N GLU A 424 21.65 -18.58 22.85
CA GLU A 424 21.18 -17.23 22.52
C GLU A 424 20.63 -16.48 23.74
N ASN A 425 20.75 -15.15 23.67
CA ASN A 425 20.16 -14.26 24.67
C ASN A 425 18.62 -14.41 24.70
N PRO A 426 17.96 -14.45 25.88
CA PRO A 426 16.50 -14.50 25.99
C PRO A 426 15.73 -13.51 25.10
N ALA A 427 16.19 -12.27 24.97
CA ALA A 427 15.57 -11.27 24.11
C ALA A 427 15.69 -11.61 22.62
N ALA A 428 16.84 -12.13 22.18
CA ALA A 428 17.03 -12.59 20.80
C ALA A 428 16.14 -13.80 20.51
N ALA A 429 16.13 -14.80 21.40
CA ALA A 429 15.28 -15.98 21.32
C ALA A 429 13.78 -15.62 21.20
N TYR A 430 13.32 -14.64 21.98
CA TYR A 430 11.94 -14.14 21.90
C TYR A 430 11.65 -13.41 20.58
N LYS A 431 12.60 -12.61 20.06
CA LYS A 431 12.46 -11.98 18.73
C LYS A 431 12.32 -13.01 17.62
N THR A 432 13.10 -14.10 17.64
CA THR A 432 12.97 -15.20 16.67
C THR A 432 11.57 -15.82 16.71
N ALA A 433 11.03 -16.04 17.92
CA ALA A 433 9.68 -16.54 18.09
C ALA A 433 8.60 -15.57 17.57
N LEU A 434 8.78 -14.25 17.79
CA LEU A 434 7.90 -13.22 17.21
C LEU A 434 7.99 -13.19 15.69
N ALA A 435 9.18 -13.28 15.09
CA ALA A 435 9.36 -13.30 13.64
C ALA A 435 8.61 -14.49 13.01
N ALA A 436 8.73 -15.68 13.62
CA ALA A 436 7.98 -16.86 13.22
C ALA A 436 6.45 -16.67 13.36
N LEU A 437 6.00 -16.02 14.44
CA LEU A 437 4.59 -15.71 14.65
C LEU A 437 4.04 -14.75 13.58
N LEU A 438 4.81 -13.72 13.22
CA LEU A 438 4.48 -12.74 12.18
C LEU A 438 4.55 -13.30 10.75
N CYS A 439 5.16 -14.48 10.56
CA CYS A 439 5.13 -15.23 9.30
C CYS A 439 4.14 -16.40 9.32
N SER A 440 3.40 -16.59 10.42
CA SER A 440 2.47 -17.70 10.56
C SER A 440 1.20 -17.48 9.73
N LYS A 441 0.53 -18.59 9.37
CA LYS A 441 -0.76 -18.56 8.67
C LYS A 441 -1.80 -17.71 9.39
N SER A 442 -1.87 -17.80 10.72
CA SER A 442 -2.83 -17.04 11.54
C SER A 442 -2.57 -15.53 11.53
N PHE A 443 -1.34 -15.11 11.23
CA PHE A 443 -1.01 -13.70 11.05
C PHE A 443 -1.19 -13.24 9.59
N LEU A 444 -0.67 -14.01 8.63
CA LEU A 444 -0.67 -13.63 7.22
C LEU A 444 -2.06 -13.69 6.57
N PHE A 445 -3.01 -14.42 7.15
CA PHE A 445 -4.35 -14.60 6.60
C PHE A 445 -5.46 -14.21 7.56
N LEU A 446 -6.45 -13.50 7.04
CA LEU A 446 -7.78 -13.43 7.62
C LEU A 446 -8.52 -14.71 7.26
N THR A 447 -8.75 -15.54 8.28
CA THR A 447 -9.47 -16.80 8.13
C THR A 447 -10.91 -16.63 8.57
N GLU A 448 -11.84 -17.07 7.73
CA GLU A 448 -13.27 -17.04 8.03
C GLU A 448 -13.90 -18.38 7.71
N GLY A 449 -14.88 -18.78 8.50
CA GLY A 449 -15.55 -20.07 8.34
C GLY A 449 -14.91 -21.16 9.18
N ASP A 450 -15.33 -22.40 8.98
CA ASP A 450 -14.91 -23.54 9.78
C ASP A 450 -14.77 -24.76 8.87
N PRO A 451 -13.61 -25.44 8.83
CA PRO A 451 -13.44 -26.60 7.98
C PRO A 451 -14.39 -27.76 8.36
N GLN A 452 -14.82 -27.80 9.62
CA GLN A 452 -15.70 -28.83 10.17
C GLN A 452 -17.18 -28.47 10.09
N ALA A 453 -17.52 -27.20 9.84
CA ALA A 453 -18.91 -26.74 9.84
C ALA A 453 -19.19 -25.80 8.66
N GLN A 454 -20.26 -26.11 7.92
CA GLN A 454 -20.76 -25.18 6.90
C GLN A 454 -21.48 -24.03 7.59
N ARG A 455 -20.77 -22.91 7.75
CA ARG A 455 -21.30 -21.69 8.38
C ARG A 455 -21.57 -20.63 7.33
N HIS A 456 -22.83 -20.19 7.26
CA HIS A 456 -23.25 -19.10 6.37
C HIS A 456 -23.16 -17.71 7.01
N THR A 457 -22.83 -17.65 8.31
CA THR A 457 -22.72 -16.40 9.07
C THR A 457 -21.35 -16.29 9.70
N LEU A 458 -20.89 -15.05 9.83
CA LEU A 458 -19.62 -14.73 10.45
C LEU A 458 -19.75 -14.68 11.98
N THR A 459 -18.68 -15.04 12.67
CA THR A 459 -18.49 -14.77 14.09
C THR A 459 -18.29 -13.28 14.34
N ASP A 460 -18.49 -12.86 15.58
CA ASP A 460 -18.24 -11.48 15.97
C ASP A 460 -16.76 -11.08 15.82
N TRP A 461 -15.81 -12.02 15.95
CA TRP A 461 -14.39 -11.78 15.70
C TRP A 461 -14.06 -11.60 14.21
N GLU A 462 -14.66 -12.43 13.35
CA GLU A 462 -14.57 -12.29 11.90
C GLU A 462 -15.23 -10.96 11.44
N LEU A 463 -16.36 -10.57 12.05
CA LEU A 463 -17.01 -9.27 11.79
C LEU A 463 -16.16 -8.09 12.23
N ALA A 464 -15.51 -8.16 13.40
CA ALA A 464 -14.58 -7.15 13.87
C ALA A 464 -13.42 -6.95 12.89
N SER A 465 -12.80 -8.07 12.48
CA SER A 465 -11.68 -8.07 11.53
C SER A 465 -12.12 -7.51 10.17
N ARG A 466 -13.26 -7.94 9.64
CA ARG A 466 -13.78 -7.39 8.38
C ARG A 466 -14.02 -5.89 8.45
N LEU A 467 -14.64 -5.39 9.53
CA LEU A 467 -14.89 -3.96 9.69
C LEU A 467 -13.58 -3.17 9.75
N SER A 468 -12.58 -3.65 10.50
CA SER A 468 -11.30 -2.96 10.66
C SER A 468 -10.46 -3.00 9.38
N TYR A 469 -10.36 -4.14 8.69
CA TYR A 469 -9.57 -4.23 7.46
C TYR A 469 -10.22 -3.49 6.30
N MET A 470 -11.55 -3.50 6.22
CA MET A 470 -12.28 -2.72 5.23
C MET A 470 -12.00 -1.22 5.39
N LEU A 471 -12.15 -0.68 6.61
CA LEU A 471 -12.14 0.77 6.83
C LEU A 471 -10.78 1.33 7.23
N TRP A 472 -9.92 0.55 7.88
CA TRP A 472 -8.61 1.00 8.38
C TRP A 472 -7.42 0.21 7.83
N SER A 473 -7.68 -0.87 7.07
CA SER A 473 -6.62 -1.70 6.46
C SER A 473 -5.63 -2.26 7.49
N THR A 474 -6.17 -2.59 8.67
CA THR A 474 -5.40 -3.03 9.85
C THR A 474 -6.31 -3.78 10.82
N MET A 475 -5.72 -4.32 11.89
CA MET A 475 -6.43 -5.09 12.90
C MET A 475 -7.48 -4.27 13.69
N PRO A 476 -8.46 -4.94 14.33
CA PRO A 476 -9.41 -4.29 15.22
C PRO A 476 -8.73 -3.59 16.39
N ASP A 477 -9.35 -2.52 16.89
CA ASP A 477 -8.96 -1.90 18.15
C ASP A 477 -9.60 -2.61 19.36
N GLU A 478 -9.21 -2.20 20.56
CA GLU A 478 -9.71 -2.80 21.81
C GLU A 478 -11.23 -2.70 21.96
N GLU A 479 -11.87 -1.64 21.44
CA GLU A 479 -13.33 -1.51 21.46
C GLU A 479 -14.00 -2.56 20.57
N LEU A 480 -13.51 -2.77 19.35
CA LEU A 480 -14.01 -3.85 18.49
C LEU A 480 -13.74 -5.23 19.10
N PHE A 481 -12.57 -5.46 19.69
CA PHE A 481 -12.28 -6.73 20.38
C PHE A 481 -13.21 -6.97 21.57
N ARG A 482 -13.52 -5.93 22.34
CA ARG A 482 -14.46 -6.01 23.47
C ARG A 482 -15.88 -6.32 23.01
N LEU A 483 -16.35 -5.67 21.93
CA LEU A 483 -17.66 -5.95 21.34
C LEU A 483 -17.74 -7.35 20.73
N ALA A 484 -16.64 -7.82 20.13
CA ALA A 484 -16.52 -9.18 19.60
C ALA A 484 -16.62 -10.22 20.71
N ALA A 485 -15.87 -10.03 21.80
CA ALA A 485 -15.92 -10.89 22.98
C ALA A 485 -17.32 -10.90 23.63
N ALA A 486 -18.05 -9.79 23.57
CA ALA A 486 -19.41 -9.68 24.08
C ALA A 486 -20.51 -10.19 23.12
N GLY A 487 -20.16 -10.66 21.92
CA GLY A 487 -21.14 -11.16 20.94
C GLY A 487 -22.10 -10.11 20.39
N ARG A 488 -21.69 -8.82 20.39
CA ARG A 488 -22.56 -7.69 20.05
C ARG A 488 -22.47 -7.22 18.60
N LEU A 489 -21.48 -7.69 17.83
CA LEU A 489 -21.25 -7.23 16.45
C LEU A 489 -22.21 -7.88 15.45
N ARG A 490 -22.99 -8.89 15.85
CA ARG A 490 -24.12 -9.39 15.05
C ARG A 490 -25.31 -8.43 14.99
N ASP A 491 -25.41 -7.49 15.93
CA ASP A 491 -26.43 -6.45 15.90
C ASP A 491 -26.10 -5.40 14.80
N PRO A 492 -26.97 -5.22 13.79
CA PRO A 492 -26.78 -4.21 12.74
C PRO A 492 -26.62 -2.78 13.28
N ALA A 493 -27.31 -2.42 14.36
CA ALA A 493 -27.23 -1.08 14.95
C ALA A 493 -25.85 -0.83 15.56
N VAL A 494 -25.30 -1.84 16.25
CA VAL A 494 -23.93 -1.78 16.79
C VAL A 494 -22.91 -1.67 15.67
N ARG A 495 -23.05 -2.45 14.58
CA ARG A 495 -22.14 -2.33 13.42
C ARG A 495 -22.21 -0.97 12.75
N ALA A 496 -23.41 -0.40 12.57
CA ALA A 496 -23.57 0.93 12.00
C ALA A 496 -22.89 2.00 12.85
N GLN A 497 -23.04 1.93 14.19
CA GLN A 497 -22.36 2.82 15.11
C GLN A 497 -20.83 2.68 15.03
N GLN A 498 -20.32 1.45 14.99
CA GLN A 498 -18.88 1.21 14.87
C GLN A 498 -18.35 1.68 13.52
N ALA A 499 -19.02 1.39 12.40
CA ALA A 499 -18.62 1.89 11.08
C ALA A 499 -18.50 3.43 11.05
N ALA A 500 -19.49 4.14 11.62
CA ALA A 500 -19.43 5.60 11.73
C ALA A 500 -18.28 6.10 12.63
N ARG A 501 -17.94 5.36 13.70
CA ARG A 501 -16.78 5.66 14.55
C ARG A 501 -15.47 5.48 13.78
N LEU A 502 -15.31 4.34 13.10
CA LEU A 502 -14.12 3.99 12.34
C LEU A 502 -13.87 5.02 11.22
N LEU A 503 -14.92 5.45 10.51
CA LEU A 503 -14.83 6.46 9.44
C LEU A 503 -14.42 7.86 9.91
N ARG A 504 -14.57 8.19 11.21
CA ARG A 504 -14.13 9.46 11.79
C ARG A 504 -12.68 9.45 12.26
N ASP A 505 -12.09 8.27 12.43
CA ASP A 505 -10.69 8.09 12.80
C ASP A 505 -9.78 8.36 11.60
N SER A 506 -8.61 8.94 11.82
CA SER A 506 -7.67 9.28 10.74
C SER A 506 -7.17 8.06 9.98
N ARG A 507 -7.20 6.86 10.57
CA ARG A 507 -6.87 5.60 9.87
C ARG A 507 -7.82 5.30 8.70
N ALA A 508 -9.02 5.90 8.68
CA ALA A 508 -9.95 5.76 7.55
C ALA A 508 -9.40 6.36 6.24
N ASP A 509 -8.38 7.21 6.31
CA ASP A 509 -7.72 7.74 5.12
C ASP A 509 -7.04 6.64 4.31
N ARG A 510 -6.57 5.57 4.97
CA ARG A 510 -6.03 4.38 4.28
C ARG A 510 -7.06 3.74 3.35
N PHE A 511 -8.33 3.67 3.77
CA PHE A 511 -9.42 3.19 2.92
C PHE A 511 -9.71 4.17 1.78
N ALA A 512 -9.83 5.47 2.09
CA ALA A 512 -10.12 6.49 1.07
C ALA A 512 -9.09 6.47 -0.06
N ASP A 513 -7.81 6.41 0.28
CA ASP A 513 -6.71 6.47 -0.67
C ASP A 513 -6.60 5.16 -1.45
N SER A 514 -6.68 4.02 -0.76
CA SER A 514 -6.58 2.71 -1.40
C SER A 514 -7.77 2.43 -2.31
N PHE A 515 -8.99 2.70 -1.87
CA PHE A 515 -10.20 2.44 -2.67
C PHE A 515 -10.26 3.33 -3.92
N SER A 516 -10.04 4.64 -3.79
CA SER A 516 -10.06 5.55 -4.94
C SER A 516 -8.93 5.24 -5.93
N THR A 517 -7.75 4.84 -5.45
CA THR A 517 -6.64 4.38 -6.29
C THR A 517 -7.01 3.16 -7.11
N GLN A 518 -7.64 2.16 -6.49
CA GLN A 518 -8.06 0.92 -7.16
C GLN A 518 -9.20 1.18 -8.15
N TRP A 519 -10.24 1.88 -7.70
CA TRP A 519 -11.44 2.16 -8.49
C TRP A 519 -11.13 2.95 -9.75
N LEU A 520 -10.38 4.05 -9.62
CA LEU A 520 -10.05 4.95 -10.73
C LEU A 520 -8.73 4.60 -11.42
N ARG A 521 -8.06 3.52 -10.98
CA ARG A 521 -6.76 3.05 -11.49
C ARG A 521 -5.70 4.13 -11.49
N LEU A 522 -5.63 4.90 -10.41
CA LEU A 522 -4.71 6.04 -10.27
C LEU A 522 -3.23 5.62 -10.39
N ARG A 523 -2.91 4.34 -10.13
CA ARG A 523 -1.57 3.75 -10.37
C ARG A 523 -1.12 3.85 -11.84
N LYS A 524 -2.05 4.03 -12.79
CA LYS A 524 -1.75 4.16 -14.23
C LYS A 524 -1.42 5.58 -14.67
N VAL A 525 -1.68 6.58 -13.83
CA VAL A 525 -1.31 7.97 -14.13
C VAL A 525 0.22 8.05 -14.20
N GLY A 526 0.75 8.69 -15.25
CA GLY A 526 2.19 8.79 -15.51
C GLY A 526 2.84 7.58 -16.20
N MET A 527 2.13 6.44 -16.37
CA MET A 527 2.69 5.29 -17.10
C MET A 527 2.84 5.56 -18.61
N PHE A 528 1.96 6.40 -19.17
CA PHE A 528 1.95 6.78 -20.58
C PHE A 528 1.85 8.30 -20.69
N PRO A 529 2.91 9.04 -20.35
CA PRO A 529 2.88 10.49 -20.34
C PRO A 529 2.72 11.02 -21.78
N PRO A 530 1.95 12.10 -21.99
CA PRO A 530 1.85 12.77 -23.28
C PRO A 530 3.19 13.38 -23.70
N ASP A 531 3.34 13.63 -25.01
CA ASP A 531 4.53 14.27 -25.56
C ASP A 531 4.69 15.70 -25.01
N GLN A 532 5.77 15.96 -24.28
CA GLN A 532 6.09 17.27 -23.70
C GLN A 532 6.20 18.41 -24.72
N LYS A 533 6.44 18.12 -26.00
CA LYS A 533 6.43 19.17 -27.04
C LYS A 533 5.02 19.64 -27.38
N ILE A 534 4.03 18.75 -27.24
CA ILE A 534 2.62 19.05 -27.50
C ILE A 534 1.96 19.59 -26.23
N TYR A 535 2.29 19.00 -25.08
CA TYR A 535 1.77 19.37 -23.77
C TYR A 535 2.93 19.81 -22.86
N PRO A 536 3.47 21.03 -23.07
CA PRO A 536 4.64 21.52 -22.32
C PRO A 536 4.37 21.71 -20.83
N ASP A 537 3.10 21.84 -20.44
CA ASP A 537 2.67 22.00 -19.06
C ASP A 537 2.42 20.64 -18.36
N TYR A 538 2.57 19.52 -19.08
CA TYR A 538 2.49 18.19 -18.47
C TYR A 538 3.83 17.79 -17.88
N ASP A 539 3.91 17.80 -16.55
CA ASP A 539 5.08 17.43 -15.78
C ASP A 539 4.73 16.47 -14.63
N ALA A 540 5.77 15.98 -13.95
CA ALA A 540 5.61 15.09 -12.80
C ALA A 540 4.83 15.75 -11.65
N HIS A 541 4.78 17.09 -11.60
CA HIS A 541 4.02 17.82 -10.59
C HIS A 541 2.52 17.76 -10.87
N LEU A 542 2.10 17.92 -12.13
CA LEU A 542 0.72 17.74 -12.55
C LEU A 542 0.26 16.31 -12.29
N GLU A 543 1.06 15.30 -12.63
CA GLU A 543 0.75 13.89 -12.34
C GLU A 543 0.46 13.64 -10.86
N ALA A 544 1.36 14.07 -9.98
CA ALA A 544 1.19 13.92 -8.54
C ALA A 544 -0.03 14.69 -8.02
N SER A 545 -0.31 15.86 -8.59
CA SER A 545 -1.46 16.69 -8.21
C SER A 545 -2.79 16.07 -8.64
N MET A 546 -2.86 15.47 -9.83
CA MET A 546 -4.06 14.75 -10.30
C MET A 546 -4.41 13.59 -9.36
N ILE A 547 -3.40 12.82 -8.93
CA ILE A 547 -3.60 11.72 -7.96
C ILE A 547 -4.02 12.28 -6.61
N GLY A 548 -3.28 13.26 -6.09
CA GLY A 548 -3.51 13.83 -4.76
C GLY A 548 -4.84 14.56 -4.62
N GLU A 549 -5.27 15.30 -5.64
CA GLU A 549 -6.58 15.95 -5.70
C GLU A 549 -7.69 14.90 -5.68
N THR A 550 -7.56 13.83 -6.48
CA THR A 550 -8.55 12.76 -6.52
C THR A 550 -8.72 12.10 -5.14
N HIS A 551 -7.62 11.79 -4.45
CA HIS A 551 -7.65 11.27 -3.09
C HIS A 551 -8.31 12.25 -2.12
N ALA A 552 -7.89 13.52 -2.16
CA ALA A 552 -8.41 14.56 -1.26
C ALA A 552 -9.91 14.81 -1.47
N PHE A 553 -10.37 14.85 -2.71
CA PHE A 553 -11.77 15.01 -3.08
C PHE A 553 -12.61 13.83 -2.60
N PHE A 554 -12.18 12.60 -2.88
CA PHE A 554 -12.87 11.39 -2.40
C PHE A 554 -12.95 11.36 -0.87
N ARG A 555 -11.83 11.64 -0.18
CA ARG A 555 -11.77 11.71 1.28
C ARG A 555 -12.73 12.75 1.85
N ARG A 556 -12.84 13.92 1.20
CA ARG A 556 -13.78 14.98 1.59
C ARG A 556 -15.23 14.51 1.45
N VAL A 557 -15.61 13.95 0.30
CA VAL A 557 -16.95 13.42 0.03
C VAL A 557 -17.33 12.38 1.09
N LEU A 558 -16.41 11.45 1.40
CA LEU A 558 -16.62 10.41 2.40
C LEU A 558 -16.77 10.97 3.81
N ARG A 559 -15.85 11.83 4.27
CA ARG A 559 -15.86 12.38 5.63
C ARG A 559 -17.05 13.30 5.90
N GLU A 560 -17.43 14.10 4.92
CA GLU A 560 -18.56 15.02 5.01
C GLU A 560 -19.90 14.33 4.70
N ASN A 561 -19.89 13.02 4.41
CA ASN A 561 -21.06 12.21 4.03
C ASN A 561 -21.89 12.89 2.93
N ARG A 562 -21.22 13.35 1.87
CA ARG A 562 -21.84 14.02 0.73
C ARG A 562 -22.54 13.01 -0.19
N SER A 563 -23.43 13.50 -1.05
CA SER A 563 -24.09 12.68 -2.07
C SER A 563 -23.08 12.12 -3.07
N LEU A 564 -23.28 10.89 -3.53
CA LEU A 564 -22.50 10.32 -4.64
C LEU A 564 -22.64 11.11 -5.95
N ALA A 565 -23.73 11.88 -6.10
CA ALA A 565 -23.92 12.76 -7.25
C ALA A 565 -22.81 13.83 -7.39
N VAL A 566 -22.11 14.15 -6.30
CA VAL A 566 -20.96 15.08 -6.31
C VAL A 566 -19.79 14.57 -7.16
N PHE A 567 -19.74 13.27 -7.49
CA PHE A 567 -18.75 12.73 -8.44
C PHE A 567 -19.15 12.89 -9.92
N LEU A 568 -20.37 13.33 -10.21
CA LEU A 568 -20.92 13.42 -11.57
C LEU A 568 -21.04 14.86 -12.09
N ASP A 569 -20.87 15.85 -11.20
CA ASP A 569 -20.82 17.28 -11.50
C ASP A 569 -19.36 17.74 -11.58
#